data_AF-R0KMA4-F1
#
_entry.id   AF-R0KMA4-F1
#
_cell.length_a   1.000
_cell.length_b   1.000
_cell.length_c   1.000
_cell.angle_alpha   90.00
_cell.angle_beta   90.00
_cell.angle_gamma   90.00
#
_symmetry.space_group_name_H-M   'P 1'
#
loop_
_entity.id
_entity.type
_entity.pdbx_description
1 polymer ?
#
loop_
_entity_poly.entity_id
_entity_poly.type
_entity_poly.pdbx_seq_one_letter_code
_entity_poly.pdbx_strand_id
1 'polypeptide(L)' 'MPENIEKAVAGLKTITLIPVIGLNVHSMLKHQTLVLTVAAVDFLEKKLLWHDTRYSPLYPFSMPYSDIP' A
#
# COMPACT_ATOMS: atom_id res chain seq x y z
N MET A 1 2.41 0.17 13.91
CA MET A 1 3.77 -0.20 13.45
C MET A 1 4.60 -0.50 14.69
N PRO A 2 5.68 -1.31 14.61
CA PRO A 2 6.49 -1.61 15.79
C PRO A 2 7.30 -0.40 16.27
N GLU A 3 7.32 -0.14 17.58
CA GLU A 3 7.96 1.05 18.17
C GLU A 3 9.46 1.15 17.86
N ASN A 4 10.17 0.01 17.84
CA ASN A 4 11.62 -0.02 17.62
C ASN A 4 12.01 0.52 16.24
N ILE A 5 11.28 0.15 15.18
CA ILE A 5 11.60 0.61 13.83
C ILE A 5 11.20 2.07 13.63
N GLU A 6 10.10 2.52 14.25
CA GLU A 6 9.70 3.92 14.21
C GLU A 6 10.77 4.82 14.84
N LYS A 7 11.25 4.48 16.04
CA LYS A 7 12.33 5.21 16.71
C LYS A 7 13.64 5.19 15.93
N ALA A 8 13.99 4.05 15.32
CA ALA A 8 15.21 3.93 14.53
C ALA A 8 15.18 4.79 13.26
N VAL A 9 14.02 4.90 12.60
CA VAL A 9 13.88 5.64 11.34
C VAL A 9 13.66 7.14 11.57
N ALA A 10 13.08 7.56 12.69
CA ALA A 10 12.73 8.97 12.96
C ALA A 10 13.90 9.96 12.80
N GLY A 11 15.14 9.54 13.03
CA GLY A 11 16.34 10.37 12.88
C GLY A 11 17.04 10.29 11.51
N LEU A 12 16.60 9.40 10.62
CA LEU A 12 17.26 9.12 9.34
C LEU A 12 16.62 9.91 8.20
N LYS A 13 17.45 10.43 7.29
CA LYS A 13 16.97 11.18 6.10
C LYS A 13 16.82 10.31 4.85
N THR A 14 17.45 9.14 4.84
CA THR A 14 17.55 8.24 3.67
C THR A 14 16.56 7.10 3.69
N ILE A 15 16.04 6.75 4.87
CA ILE A 15 15.05 5.68 5.05
C ILE A 15 13.72 6.34 5.41
N THR A 16 12.67 5.99 4.66
CA THR A 16 11.32 6.46 4.94
C THR A 16 10.43 5.26 5.26
N LEU A 17 9.74 5.33 6.40
CA LEU A 17 8.74 4.32 6.77
C LEU A 17 7.34 4.84 6.37
N ILE A 18 6.64 4.08 5.52
CA ILE A 18 5.28 4.42 5.05
C ILE A 18 4.33 3.25 5.28
N PRO A 19 3.05 3.50 5.64
CA PRO A 19 2.04 2.46 5.61
C PRO A 19 1.74 2.06 4.16
N VAL A 20 1.31 0.80 3.94
CA VAL A 20 1.02 0.27 2.60
C VAL A 20 -0.02 1.09 1.83
N ILE A 21 -0.99 1.69 2.54
CA ILE A 21 -2.03 2.55 1.98
C ILE A 21 -1.44 3.85 1.37
N GLY A 22 -0.28 4.29 1.83
CA GLY A 22 0.42 5.48 1.33
C GLY A 22 1.44 5.19 0.23
N LEU A 23 1.56 3.94 -0.23
CA LEU A 23 2.49 3.56 -1.29
C LEU A 23 2.12 4.27 -2.60
N ASN A 24 3.10 4.91 -3.23
CA ASN A 24 2.92 5.64 -4.47
C ASN A 24 4.18 5.56 -5.34
N VAL A 25 4.00 5.67 -6.65
CA VAL A 25 5.08 5.54 -7.64
C VAL A 25 6.16 6.59 -7.45
N HIS A 26 5.80 7.83 -7.11
CA HIS A 26 6.77 8.91 -6.89
C HIS A 26 7.76 8.55 -5.78
N SER A 27 7.26 8.01 -4.67
CA SER A 27 8.07 7.60 -3.52
C SER A 27 8.90 6.35 -3.82
N MET A 28 8.38 5.44 -4.65
CA MET A 28 9.12 4.26 -5.13
C MET A 28 10.31 4.65 -6.00
N LEU A 29 10.16 5.64 -6.89
CA LEU A 29 11.25 6.12 -7.75
C LEU A 29 12.25 7.01 -7.02
N LYS A 30 11.82 7.72 -5.98
CA LYS A 30 12.67 8.58 -5.15
C LYS A 30 13.72 7.78 -4.36
N HIS A 31 13.37 6.56 -3.94
CA HIS A 31 14.28 5.68 -3.17
C HIS A 31 14.87 4.61 -4.09
N GLN A 32 16.13 4.23 -3.85
CA GLN A 32 16.79 3.20 -4.66
C GLN A 32 16.31 1.78 -4.35
N THR A 33 15.73 1.57 -3.17
CA THR A 33 15.34 0.25 -2.69
C THR A 33 13.99 0.34 -1.98
N LEU A 34 13.12 -0.62 -2.25
CA LEU A 34 11.83 -0.80 -1.59
C LEU A 34 11.86 -2.09 -0.77
N VAL A 35 11.39 -2.02 0.47
CA VAL A 35 11.26 -3.19 1.36
C VAL A 35 9.79 -3.35 1.72
N LEU A 36 9.26 -4.55 1.55
CA LEU A 36 7.87 -4.90 1.83
C LEU A 36 7.81 -6.03 2.85
N THR A 37 6.84 -5.96 3.76
CA THR A 37 6.50 -7.09 4.64
C THR A 37 5.60 -8.06 3.90
N VAL A 38 5.55 -9.32 4.34
CA VAL A 38 4.66 -10.34 3.75
C VAL A 38 3.21 -9.86 3.74
N ALA A 39 2.73 -9.33 4.88
CA ALA A 39 1.38 -8.78 4.98
C ALA A 39 1.11 -7.59 4.03
N ALA A 40 2.14 -6.78 3.72
CA ALA A 40 1.99 -5.70 2.74
C ALA A 40 1.89 -6.25 1.31
N VAL A 41 2.63 -7.32 0.99
CA VAL A 41 2.52 -8.02 -0.31
C VAL A 41 1.13 -8.60 -0.47
N ASP A 42 0.63 -9.35 0.51
CA ASP A 42 -0.71 -9.96 0.47
C ASP A 42 -1.81 -8.90 0.28
N PHE A 43 -1.67 -7.75 0.96
CA PHE A 43 -2.60 -6.63 0.83
C PHE A 43 -2.58 -6.01 -0.58
N LEU A 44 -1.37 -5.75 -1.12
CA LEU A 44 -1.20 -5.16 -2.44
C LEU A 44 -1.71 -6.11 -3.52
N GLU A 45 -1.37 -7.39 -3.44
CA GLU A 45 -1.84 -8.41 -4.38
C GLU A 45 -3.37 -8.46 -4.42
N LYS A 46 -4.04 -8.56 -3.27
CA LYS A 46 -5.51 -8.59 -3.18
C LYS A 46 -6.14 -7.34 -3.81
N LYS A 47 -5.60 -6.14 -3.54
CA LYS A 47 -6.19 -4.89 -4.02
C LYS A 47 -5.89 -4.62 -5.50
N LEU A 48 -4.68 -4.94 -5.97
CA LEU A 48 -4.30 -4.75 -7.37
C LEU A 48 -5.01 -5.77 -8.28
N LEU A 49 -4.99 -7.06 -7.93
CA LEU A 49 -5.62 -8.10 -8.75
C LEU A 49 -7.16 -7.98 -8.79
N TRP A 50 -7.79 -7.38 -7.78
CA TRP A 50 -9.24 -7.09 -7.86
C TRP A 50 -9.59 -6.22 -9.07
N HIS A 51 -8.68 -5.36 -9.52
CA HIS A 51 -8.94 -4.52 -10.69
C HIS A 51 -8.90 -5.28 -12.02
N ASP A 52 -8.28 -6.46 -12.09
CA ASP A 52 -8.19 -7.26 -13.31
C ASP A 52 -9.49 -8.03 -13.62
N THR A 53 -10.25 -8.40 -12.57
CA THR A 53 -11.44 -9.25 -12.71
C THR A 53 -12.76 -8.53 -12.46
N ARG A 54 -12.75 -7.27 -12.01
CA ARG A 54 -13.97 -6.51 -11.68
C ARG A 54 -14.74 -6.06 -12.91
N TYR A 55 -16.05 -5.88 -12.72
CA TYR A 55 -16.89 -5.17 -13.69
C TYR A 55 -16.61 -3.65 -13.70
N SER A 56 -17.05 -2.98 -14.78
CA SER A 56 -17.11 -1.53 -14.84
C SER A 56 -18.04 -0.99 -13.74
N PRO A 57 -17.68 0.15 -13.10
CA PRO A 57 -18.52 0.71 -12.03
C PRO A 57 -19.88 1.14 -12.56
N LEU A 58 -20.96 0.72 -11.89
CA LEU A 58 -22.31 1.23 -12.16
C LEU A 58 -22.52 2.60 -11.50
N TYR A 59 -21.94 2.77 -10.32
CA TYR A 59 -21.91 4.00 -9.53
C TYR A 59 -20.63 4.01 -8.66
N PRO A 60 -20.26 5.11 -8.00
CA PRO A 60 -19.07 5.17 -7.14
C PRO A 60 -18.92 3.98 -6.18
N PHE A 61 -17.71 3.40 -6.12
CA PHE A 61 -17.39 2.26 -5.23
C PHE A 61 -17.50 2.57 -3.72
N SER A 62 -17.74 3.83 -3.35
CA SER A 62 -18.07 4.23 -1.98
C SER A 62 -19.50 3.86 -1.56
N MET A 63 -20.38 3.56 -2.52
CA MET A 63 -21.73 3.07 -2.28
C MET A 63 -21.75 1.54 -2.11
N PRO A 64 -22.80 0.94 -1.53
CA PRO A 64 -22.82 -0.48 -1.19
C PRO A 64 -22.84 -1.39 -2.42
N TYR A 65 -21.85 -2.28 -2.53
CA TYR A 65 -21.80 -3.39 -3.47
C TYR A 65 -21.77 -4.72 -2.70
N SER A 66 -22.25 -5.80 -3.32
CA SER A 66 -22.29 -7.13 -2.69
C SER A 66 -20.92 -7.81 -2.58
N ASP A 67 -19.98 -7.46 -3.47
CA ASP A 67 -18.76 -8.22 -3.77
C ASP A 67 -17.48 -7.38 -3.74
N ILE A 68 -17.51 -6.18 -3.15
CA ILE A 68 -16.30 -5.38 -2.94
C ILE A 68 -15.50 -5.92 -1.74
N PRO A 69 -14.18 -6.17 -1.91
CA PRO A 69 -13.35 -6.84 -0.92
C PRO A 69 -12.63 -5.95 0.10
#